data_AF-A0A2D9T1H9-F1
#
_entry.id   AF-A0A2D9T1H9-F1
#
_cell.length_a   1.000
_cell.length_b   1.000
_cell.length_c   1.000
_cell.angle_alpha   90.00
_cell.angle_beta   90.00
_cell.angle_gamma   90.00
#
_symmetry.space_group_name_H-M   'P 1'
#
loop_
_entity.id
_entity.type
_entity.pdbx_description
1 polymer ?
#
loop_
_entity_poly.entity_id
_entity_poly.type
_entity_poly.pdbx_seq_one_letter_code
_entity_poly.pdbx_strand_id
1 'polypeptide(L)'
;MRRLGWIALLLGGCSLITSPGDYEDGQPVDGGRRDAPPVGCAADSECTPGVCEDAVCADCRDADQCSAGAPVCNEGSCGPCEDTTDCAPHGGVCASSGACVECESSGDCTDPARPVCNTTTNDCVPCETDDECMDDDLPFCVEGSCVVCTATDDSVCGTKSCDLETRTCTDTDRDSVRRCGECVADSECADPDDRCVPMFFAGMARPGGYCLPMLGDGCSTDPYRSPTTERVSLSGADPARYCSIRETVTTCEAVLDLLDDVGSCLDDSDCGALGLDDGRCEIVNTSPMKCTYTCTGNAECPDTAECGGGYCGGTL
;
A
#
# COMPACT_ATOMS: atom_id res chain seq x y z
N MET A 1 -18.77 -11.37 -36.58
CA MET A 1 -20.23 -11.67 -36.63
C MET A 1 -20.97 -10.52 -35.97
N ARG A 2 -21.90 -9.91 -36.69
CA ARG A 2 -22.68 -8.73 -36.28
C ARG A 2 -23.93 -9.14 -35.48
N ARG A 3 -24.24 -8.46 -34.38
CA ARG A 3 -25.57 -8.29 -33.75
C ARG A 3 -25.50 -6.96 -32.99
N LEU A 4 -26.08 -5.80 -33.34
CA LEU A 4 -27.39 -5.35 -33.85
C LEU A 4 -28.58 -5.48 -32.88
N GLY A 5 -29.03 -4.32 -32.38
CA GLY A 5 -30.39 -3.98 -31.90
C GLY A 5 -30.57 -4.06 -30.38
N TRP A 6 -31.23 -3.13 -29.67
CA TRP A 6 -32.37 -2.30 -30.06
C TRP A 6 -32.45 -0.99 -29.24
N ILE A 7 -32.89 0.07 -29.92
CA ILE A 7 -33.27 1.40 -29.40
C ILE A 7 -34.79 1.38 -29.14
N ALA A 8 -35.25 1.92 -28.01
CA ALA A 8 -36.66 2.20 -27.75
C ALA A 8 -36.88 3.71 -27.60
N LEU A 9 -37.46 4.32 -28.64
CA LEU A 9 -38.09 5.65 -28.61
C LEU A 9 -39.43 5.54 -27.87
N LEU A 10 -39.72 6.49 -26.97
CA LEU A 10 -41.08 6.82 -26.56
C LEU A 10 -41.34 8.31 -26.82
N LEU A 11 -42.19 8.54 -27.82
CA LEU A 11 -42.82 9.81 -28.15
C LEU A 11 -44.25 9.80 -27.58
N GLY A 12 -44.74 10.98 -27.17
CA GLY A 12 -46.13 11.34 -27.38
C GLY A 12 -46.94 11.69 -26.14
N GLY A 13 -47.40 12.95 -26.07
CA GLY A 13 -48.43 13.35 -25.10
C GLY A 13 -48.63 14.85 -24.93
N CYS A 14 -48.67 15.62 -26.03
CA CYS A 14 -49.07 17.03 -25.99
C CYS A 14 -50.60 17.10 -26.21
N SER A 15 -51.35 17.56 -25.20
CA SER A 15 -52.80 17.79 -25.31
C SER A 15 -53.10 19.28 -25.24
N LEU A 16 -53.51 19.82 -26.38
CA LEU A 16 -54.17 21.11 -26.55
C LEU A 16 -55.67 20.94 -26.23
N ILE A 17 -56.24 21.83 -25.41
CA ILE A 17 -57.69 22.04 -25.32
C ILE A 17 -57.96 23.51 -25.64
N THR A 18 -58.86 23.72 -26.59
CA THR A 18 -59.32 25.00 -27.14
C THR A 18 -60.68 25.43 -26.56
N SER A 19 -60.78 26.73 -26.24
CA SER A 19 -61.94 27.66 -26.42
C SER A 19 -63.22 27.49 -25.58
N PRO A 20 -64.13 28.52 -25.54
CA PRO A 20 -63.98 29.98 -25.71
C PRO A 20 -64.72 30.85 -24.64
N GLY A 21 -64.43 32.17 -24.65
CA GLY A 21 -65.26 33.36 -24.33
C GLY A 21 -66.35 33.37 -23.25
N ASP A 22 -66.37 34.41 -22.40
CA ASP A 22 -67.41 35.45 -22.48
C ASP A 22 -67.10 36.66 -21.58
N TYR A 23 -67.54 37.82 -22.08
CA TYR A 23 -67.49 39.18 -21.56
C TYR A 23 -68.62 39.38 -20.52
N GLU A 24 -68.37 40.15 -19.46
CA GLU A 24 -69.15 41.32 -18.99
C GLU A 24 -69.03 41.60 -17.48
N ASP A 25 -69.10 42.90 -17.19
CA ASP A 25 -69.37 43.60 -15.94
C ASP A 25 -68.30 43.69 -14.86
N GLY A 26 -67.68 44.88 -14.83
CA GLY A 26 -67.04 45.42 -13.66
C GLY A 26 -68.05 45.97 -12.65
N GLN A 27 -67.69 45.88 -11.37
CA GLN A 27 -67.79 46.99 -10.43
C GLN A 27 -66.84 46.73 -9.25
N PRO A 28 -66.36 47.80 -8.60
CA PRO A 28 -65.13 47.79 -7.81
C PRO A 28 -65.38 47.30 -6.40
N VAL A 29 -64.55 46.37 -5.92
CA VAL A 29 -64.44 46.07 -4.50
C VAL A 29 -63.04 46.41 -4.01
N ASP A 30 -63.02 47.55 -3.34
CA ASP A 30 -62.23 47.87 -2.15
C ASP A 30 -60.71 47.72 -2.25
N GLY A 31 -60.08 48.89 -2.29
CA GLY A 31 -58.65 49.10 -2.02
C GLY A 31 -58.29 48.81 -0.58
N GLY A 32 -58.46 47.57 -0.15
CA GLY A 32 -57.76 47.03 0.99
C GLY A 32 -56.29 46.96 0.66
N ARG A 33 -55.53 47.98 1.09
CA ARG A 33 -54.16 47.77 1.57
C ARG A 33 -54.24 46.60 2.55
N ARG A 34 -54.08 45.38 2.04
CA ARG A 34 -53.47 44.34 2.85
C ARG A 34 -52.06 44.86 3.01
N ASP A 35 -51.76 45.32 4.21
CA ASP A 35 -50.40 45.54 4.66
C ASP A 35 -49.59 44.34 4.13
N ALA A 36 -48.79 44.59 3.09
CA ALA A 36 -47.85 43.60 2.63
C ALA A 36 -47.02 43.27 3.89
N PRO A 37 -46.95 42.01 4.34
CA PRO A 37 -45.97 41.66 5.34
C PRO A 37 -44.61 42.19 4.83
N PRO A 38 -43.72 42.64 5.73
CA PRO A 38 -42.44 43.20 5.30
C PRO A 38 -41.83 42.25 4.29
N VAL A 39 -41.42 42.80 3.15
CA VAL A 39 -40.85 42.03 2.02
C VAL A 39 -39.62 41.31 2.56
N GLY A 40 -39.83 40.06 2.93
CA GLY A 40 -38.89 39.19 3.60
C GLY A 40 -39.14 37.76 3.13
N CYS A 41 -38.15 36.90 3.33
CA CYS A 41 -38.26 35.50 2.94
C CYS A 41 -39.20 34.74 3.91
N ALA A 42 -39.91 33.74 3.41
CA ALA A 42 -40.69 32.80 4.21
C ALA A 42 -40.06 31.39 4.26
N ALA A 43 -39.15 31.09 3.34
CA ALA A 43 -38.43 29.82 3.25
C ALA A 43 -37.09 29.97 2.51
N ASP A 44 -36.17 29.02 2.70
CA ASP A 44 -34.85 29.01 2.08
C ASP A 44 -34.90 29.03 0.55
N SER A 45 -35.95 28.45 -0.05
CA SER A 45 -36.16 28.47 -1.49
C SER A 45 -36.36 29.88 -2.07
N GLU A 46 -36.59 30.87 -1.22
CA GLU A 46 -36.77 32.28 -1.59
C GLU A 46 -35.45 33.08 -1.51
N CYS A 47 -34.38 32.48 -0.96
CA CYS A 47 -33.04 33.05 -0.90
C CYS A 47 -32.09 32.21 -1.79
N THR A 48 -31.51 32.78 -2.84
CA THR A 48 -30.61 32.04 -3.73
C THR A 48 -29.45 32.91 -4.21
N PRO A 49 -28.21 32.64 -3.75
CA PRO A 49 -27.83 31.70 -2.69
C PRO A 49 -28.34 32.14 -1.30
N GLY A 50 -28.25 31.25 -0.30
CA GLY A 50 -28.50 31.58 1.11
C GLY A 50 -29.69 30.88 1.75
N VAL A 51 -30.06 31.37 2.93
CA VAL A 51 -31.04 30.80 3.85
C VAL A 51 -31.92 31.89 4.46
N CYS A 52 -33.15 31.53 4.81
CA CYS A 52 -34.08 32.48 5.41
C CYS A 52 -33.97 32.47 6.94
N GLU A 53 -33.61 33.61 7.54
CA GLU A 53 -33.48 33.78 8.99
C GLU A 53 -34.24 35.04 9.43
N ASP A 54 -35.22 34.88 10.33
CA ASP A 54 -36.09 35.97 10.81
C ASP A 54 -36.69 36.86 9.71
N ALA A 55 -37.11 36.23 8.61
CA ALA A 55 -37.64 36.86 7.40
C ALA A 55 -36.63 37.75 6.63
N VAL A 56 -35.33 37.57 6.87
CA VAL A 56 -34.24 38.19 6.12
C VAL A 56 -33.41 37.09 5.45
N CYS A 57 -33.03 37.28 4.19
CA CYS A 57 -32.08 36.37 3.56
C CYS A 57 -30.67 36.61 4.12
N ALA A 58 -30.08 35.55 4.66
CA ALA A 58 -28.70 35.45 5.10
C ALA A 58 -27.93 34.52 4.15
N ASP A 59 -26.61 34.66 4.10
CA ASP A 59 -25.75 33.75 3.35
C ASP A 59 -25.70 32.35 4.01
N CYS A 60 -25.79 32.32 5.34
CA CYS A 60 -25.60 31.12 6.15
C CYS A 60 -26.31 31.22 7.52
N ARG A 61 -26.47 30.08 8.19
CA ARG A 61 -26.80 29.87 9.61
C ARG A 61 -25.63 29.19 10.32
N ASP A 62 -24.87 28.37 9.60
CA ASP A 62 -23.70 27.64 10.07
C ASP A 62 -22.65 27.54 8.94
N ALA A 63 -21.45 27.07 9.29
CA ALA A 63 -20.31 26.98 8.37
C ALA A 63 -20.53 26.00 7.20
N ASP A 64 -21.42 25.00 7.34
CA ASP A 64 -21.67 24.01 6.28
C ASP A 64 -22.33 24.63 5.04
N GLN A 65 -22.93 25.81 5.20
CA GLN A 65 -23.57 26.58 4.13
C GLN A 65 -22.62 27.57 3.45
N CYS A 66 -21.43 27.75 4.03
CA CYS A 66 -20.39 28.59 3.48
C CYS A 66 -19.49 27.81 2.52
N SER A 67 -18.66 28.53 1.77
CA SER A 67 -17.68 27.93 0.86
C SER A 67 -16.29 28.00 1.47
N ALA A 68 -15.35 27.16 1.02
CA ALA A 68 -13.97 27.21 1.49
C ALA A 68 -13.31 28.60 1.31
N GLY A 69 -13.75 29.42 0.35
CA GLY A 69 -13.25 30.79 0.17
C GLY A 69 -13.70 31.81 1.21
N ALA A 70 -14.74 31.48 1.99
CA ALA A 70 -15.29 32.29 3.08
C ALA A 70 -16.02 31.34 4.04
N PRO A 71 -15.30 30.52 4.83
CA PRO A 71 -15.82 29.33 5.50
C PRO A 71 -16.61 29.62 6.79
N VAL A 72 -16.46 30.80 7.39
CA VAL A 72 -17.04 31.12 8.68
C VAL A 72 -18.42 31.75 8.52
N CYS A 73 -19.43 31.26 9.22
CA CYS A 73 -20.71 31.96 9.32
C CYS A 73 -20.74 32.92 10.50
N ASN A 74 -20.76 34.22 10.22
CA ASN A 74 -20.82 35.28 11.23
C ASN A 74 -22.05 36.16 11.01
N GLU A 75 -22.99 36.16 11.96
CA GLU A 75 -24.21 36.97 11.92
C GLU A 75 -24.97 36.86 10.59
N GLY A 76 -25.06 35.65 10.04
CA GLY A 76 -25.75 35.38 8.78
C GLY A 76 -24.96 35.72 7.51
N SER A 77 -23.67 36.08 7.62
CA SER A 77 -22.79 36.36 6.48
C SER A 77 -21.60 35.41 6.47
N CYS A 78 -21.25 34.87 5.30
CA CYS A 78 -20.03 34.06 5.16
C CYS A 78 -18.80 34.97 5.13
N GLY A 79 -17.82 34.67 5.96
CA GLY A 79 -16.60 35.45 6.18
C GLY A 79 -15.33 34.60 6.12
N PRO A 80 -14.15 35.25 6.12
CA PRO A 80 -12.88 34.56 6.05
C PRO A 80 -12.63 33.71 7.30
N CYS A 81 -11.80 32.68 7.17
CA CYS A 81 -11.20 32.03 8.33
C CYS A 81 -10.16 32.96 9.00
N GLU A 82 -9.99 32.80 10.31
CA GLU A 82 -8.92 33.42 11.08
C GLU A 82 -7.87 32.37 11.52
N ASP A 83 -8.30 31.11 11.69
CA ASP A 83 -7.41 29.99 11.94
C ASP A 83 -7.91 28.66 11.33
N THR A 84 -7.10 27.60 11.41
CA THR A 84 -7.41 26.30 10.83
C THR A 84 -8.67 25.64 11.40
N THR A 85 -9.11 26.00 12.61
CA THR A 85 -10.34 25.42 13.19
C THR A 85 -11.60 25.93 12.49
N ASP A 86 -11.54 27.12 11.90
CA ASP A 86 -12.60 27.71 11.07
C ASP A 86 -12.79 26.96 9.75
N CYS A 87 -11.83 26.09 9.38
CA CYS A 87 -11.90 25.32 8.15
C CYS A 87 -12.73 24.04 8.26
N ALA A 88 -13.29 23.72 9.41
CA ALA A 88 -14.33 22.69 9.49
C ALA A 88 -15.66 23.23 8.91
N PRO A 89 -16.33 22.52 7.97
CA PRO A 89 -16.11 21.12 7.56
C PRO A 89 -15.22 20.94 6.31
N HIS A 90 -14.76 22.03 5.68
CA HIS A 90 -14.02 22.01 4.41
C HIS A 90 -12.66 21.29 4.48
N GLY A 91 -12.05 21.22 5.67
CA GLY A 91 -10.71 20.67 5.88
C GLY A 91 -9.59 21.64 5.46
N GLY A 92 -8.34 21.19 5.57
CA GLY A 92 -7.17 21.97 5.19
C GLY A 92 -6.74 23.00 6.24
N VAL A 93 -6.01 24.03 5.80
CA VAL A 93 -5.48 25.13 6.62
C VAL A 93 -6.11 26.46 6.24
N CYS A 94 -6.17 27.39 7.19
CA CYS A 94 -6.61 28.75 6.90
C CYS A 94 -5.48 29.54 6.23
N ALA A 95 -5.64 29.84 4.95
CA ALA A 95 -4.69 30.65 4.22
C ALA A 95 -4.72 32.11 4.67
N SER A 96 -3.60 32.80 4.47
CA SER A 96 -3.47 34.25 4.62
C SER A 96 -4.46 35.09 3.80
N SER A 97 -5.07 34.50 2.76
CA SER A 97 -6.18 35.09 2.01
C SER A 97 -7.53 35.04 2.72
N GLY A 98 -7.63 34.36 3.87
CA GLY A 98 -8.87 34.09 4.60
C GLY A 98 -9.70 32.93 4.03
N ALA A 99 -9.09 32.09 3.18
CA ALA A 99 -9.73 30.94 2.57
C ALA A 99 -9.16 29.64 3.14
N CYS A 100 -9.98 28.60 3.26
CA CYS A 100 -9.51 27.26 3.54
C CYS A 100 -8.95 26.64 2.27
N VAL A 101 -7.68 26.23 2.36
CA VAL A 101 -6.94 25.60 1.29
C VAL A 101 -6.32 24.31 1.80
N GLU A 102 -5.89 23.42 0.90
CA GLU A 102 -5.27 22.17 1.34
C GLU A 102 -3.93 22.44 2.05
N CYS A 103 -3.14 23.37 1.52
CA CYS A 103 -1.83 23.73 2.07
C CYS A 103 -1.46 25.19 1.77
N GLU A 104 -0.67 25.82 2.65
CA GLU A 104 0.10 27.04 2.34
C GLU A 104 1.60 26.75 2.21
N SER A 105 2.05 25.65 2.80
CA SER A 105 3.42 25.17 2.78
C SER A 105 3.46 23.65 2.72
N SER A 106 4.57 23.06 2.27
CA SER A 106 4.70 21.60 2.18
C SER A 106 4.55 20.91 3.55
N GLY A 107 4.78 21.62 4.67
CA GLY A 107 4.54 21.09 6.02
C GLY A 107 3.07 20.81 6.34
N ASP A 108 2.13 21.38 5.56
CA ASP A 108 0.69 21.09 5.70
C ASP A 108 0.29 19.78 4.99
N CYS A 109 1.14 19.28 4.08
CA CYS A 109 0.90 18.09 3.29
C CYS A 109 1.41 16.83 4.01
N THR A 110 0.52 16.18 4.74
CA THR A 110 0.85 14.97 5.54
C THR A 110 0.69 13.64 4.78
N ASP A 111 0.16 13.69 3.56
CA ASP A 111 0.09 12.53 2.67
C ASP A 111 1.45 12.33 1.98
N PRO A 112 2.18 11.22 2.23
CA PRO A 112 3.47 10.99 1.62
C PRO A 112 3.40 10.86 0.09
N ALA A 113 2.25 10.55 -0.50
CA ALA A 113 2.06 10.52 -1.96
C ALA A 113 1.88 11.92 -2.58
N ARG A 114 1.63 12.94 -1.75
CA ARG A 114 1.46 14.34 -2.13
C ARG A 114 2.13 15.26 -1.12
N PRO A 115 3.46 15.17 -0.91
CA PRO A 115 4.15 15.82 0.20
C PRO A 115 4.45 17.31 -0.05
N VAL A 116 4.25 17.80 -1.28
CA VAL A 116 4.67 19.15 -1.68
C VAL A 116 3.47 20.07 -1.80
N CYS A 117 3.54 21.29 -1.26
CA CYS A 117 2.48 22.26 -1.50
C CYS A 117 2.73 23.04 -2.80
N ASN A 118 1.82 22.95 -3.77
CA ASN A 118 1.81 23.86 -4.91
C ASN A 118 1.18 25.19 -4.49
N THR A 119 1.99 26.15 -4.07
CA THR A 119 1.54 27.49 -3.61
C THR A 119 0.82 28.33 -4.66
N THR A 120 0.79 27.89 -5.93
CA THR A 120 -0.02 28.55 -6.98
C THR A 120 -1.47 28.07 -6.95
N THR A 121 -1.72 26.80 -6.63
CA THR A 121 -3.06 26.22 -6.59
C THR A 121 -3.55 25.97 -5.15
N ASN A 122 -2.64 25.99 -4.18
CA ASN A 122 -2.82 25.59 -2.79
C ASN A 122 -3.28 24.13 -2.62
N ASP A 123 -2.82 23.28 -3.53
CA ASP A 123 -3.04 21.83 -3.48
C ASP A 123 -1.73 21.12 -3.16
N CYS A 124 -1.82 20.03 -2.41
CA CYS A 124 -0.72 19.10 -2.21
C CYS A 124 -0.45 18.32 -3.51
N VAL A 125 0.81 18.14 -3.89
CA VAL A 125 1.22 17.50 -5.14
C VAL A 125 2.36 16.51 -4.89
N PRO A 126 2.56 15.52 -5.79
CA PRO A 126 3.67 14.57 -5.70
C PRO A 126 5.03 15.26 -5.65
N CYS A 127 6.02 14.61 -5.04
CA CYS A 127 7.41 15.07 -5.10
C CYS A 127 8.04 14.79 -6.48
N GLU A 128 9.02 15.59 -6.84
CA GLU A 128 9.90 15.40 -8.00
C GLU A 128 11.33 15.04 -7.56
N THR A 129 11.74 15.46 -6.35
CA THR A 129 13.09 15.25 -5.81
C THR A 129 13.08 14.96 -4.31
N ASP A 130 14.12 14.29 -3.81
CA ASP A 130 14.33 13.99 -2.37
C ASP A 130 14.30 15.26 -1.49
N ASP A 131 14.78 16.40 -1.99
CA ASP A 131 14.79 17.68 -1.24
C ASP A 131 13.37 18.18 -0.87
N GLU A 132 12.33 17.64 -1.50
CA GLU A 132 10.94 18.00 -1.25
C GLU A 132 10.26 17.09 -0.22
N CYS A 133 10.96 16.03 0.21
CA CYS A 133 10.56 15.15 1.29
C CYS A 133 11.07 15.69 2.63
N MET A 134 10.28 16.58 3.24
CA MET A 134 10.67 17.30 4.46
C MET A 134 10.57 16.48 5.75
N ASP A 135 9.97 15.29 5.69
CA ASP A 135 9.91 14.36 6.81
C ASP A 135 11.22 13.56 6.87
N ASP A 136 11.97 13.71 7.97
CA ASP A 136 13.25 13.03 8.19
C ASP A 136 13.08 11.49 8.20
N ASP A 137 11.89 10.97 8.47
CA ASP A 137 11.58 9.53 8.44
C ASP A 137 11.21 9.03 7.02
N LEU A 138 10.99 9.93 6.05
CA LEU A 138 10.60 9.63 4.67
C LEU A 138 11.43 10.43 3.65
N PRO A 139 12.77 10.42 3.67
CA PRO A 139 13.57 11.43 2.97
C PRO A 139 13.70 11.23 1.46
N PHE A 140 13.19 10.13 0.89
CA PHE A 140 13.42 9.79 -0.52
C PHE A 140 12.16 9.94 -1.37
N CYS A 141 12.28 10.65 -2.49
CA CYS A 141 11.21 10.77 -3.47
C CYS A 141 11.27 9.63 -4.49
N VAL A 142 10.26 8.77 -4.48
CA VAL A 142 10.15 7.63 -5.38
C VAL A 142 8.77 7.62 -6.02
N GLU A 143 8.74 7.73 -7.35
CA GLU A 143 7.51 7.70 -8.14
C GLU A 143 6.44 8.68 -7.64
N GLY A 144 6.88 9.85 -7.14
CA GLY A 144 6.01 10.90 -6.63
C GLY A 144 5.67 10.80 -5.14
N SER A 145 6.11 9.74 -4.45
CA SER A 145 5.86 9.53 -3.02
C SER A 145 7.15 9.64 -2.21
N CYS A 146 7.08 10.26 -1.04
CA CYS A 146 8.15 10.19 -0.05
C CYS A 146 8.14 8.83 0.65
N VAL A 147 9.29 8.16 0.69
CA VAL A 147 9.47 6.82 1.25
C VAL A 147 10.67 6.74 2.20
N VAL A 148 10.67 5.74 3.07
CA VAL A 148 11.69 5.57 4.12
C VAL A 148 13.05 5.23 3.52
N CYS A 149 13.07 4.41 2.47
CA CYS A 149 14.30 3.86 1.93
C CYS A 149 14.18 3.46 0.45
N THR A 150 15.34 3.27 -0.19
CA THR A 150 15.50 2.88 -1.59
C THR A 150 16.52 1.75 -1.73
N ALA A 151 16.65 1.19 -2.94
CA ALA A 151 17.66 0.17 -3.24
C ALA A 151 19.11 0.66 -3.02
N THR A 152 19.32 1.97 -3.09
CA THR A 152 20.65 2.60 -3.03
C THR A 152 20.92 3.34 -1.73
N ASP A 153 19.88 3.65 -0.96
CA ASP A 153 19.99 4.33 0.33
C ASP A 153 18.92 3.84 1.29
N ASP A 154 19.38 3.17 2.34
CA ASP A 154 18.60 2.64 3.44
C ASP A 154 19.19 3.07 4.80
N SER A 155 19.95 4.18 4.80
CA SER A 155 20.67 4.67 5.97
C SER A 155 19.74 5.01 7.15
N VAL A 156 18.51 5.45 6.85
CA VAL A 156 17.42 5.69 7.82
C VAL A 156 17.10 4.44 8.65
N CYS A 157 17.26 3.25 8.07
CA CYS A 157 16.99 1.98 8.75
C CYS A 157 18.05 1.59 9.77
N GLY A 158 19.19 2.29 9.84
CA GLY A 158 20.25 2.01 10.81
C GLY A 158 20.75 0.56 10.70
N THR A 159 20.56 -0.24 11.75
CA THR A 159 20.99 -1.66 11.78
C THR A 159 20.03 -2.60 11.07
N LYS A 160 18.86 -2.12 10.65
CA LYS A 160 17.85 -2.89 9.92
C LYS A 160 18.00 -2.73 8.41
N SER A 161 17.40 -3.64 7.65
CA SER A 161 17.40 -3.60 6.19
C SER A 161 16.19 -2.80 5.64
N CYS A 162 16.21 -2.49 4.34
CA CYS A 162 15.09 -1.91 3.62
C CYS A 162 14.33 -2.96 2.81
N ASP A 163 13.02 -3.05 3.00
CA ASP A 163 12.13 -3.77 2.11
C ASP A 163 11.79 -2.90 0.89
N LEU A 164 12.15 -3.34 -0.32
CA LEU A 164 11.88 -2.58 -1.54
C LEU A 164 10.46 -2.73 -2.07
N GLU A 165 9.72 -3.76 -1.63
CA GLU A 165 8.32 -3.95 -1.97
C GLU A 165 7.45 -2.97 -1.18
N THR A 166 7.69 -2.84 0.13
CA THR A 166 6.90 -1.95 1.00
C THR A 166 7.52 -0.57 1.21
N ARG A 167 8.80 -0.39 0.88
CA ARG A 167 9.60 0.83 1.12
C ARG A 167 9.67 1.23 2.58
N THR A 168 9.77 0.24 3.46
CA THR A 168 9.90 0.41 4.92
C THR A 168 11.09 -0.35 5.45
N CYS A 169 11.61 0.08 6.60
CA CYS A 169 12.61 -0.69 7.33
C CYS A 169 12.02 -2.00 7.85
N THR A 170 12.81 -3.07 7.83
CA THR A 170 12.43 -4.37 8.38
C THR A 170 12.74 -4.46 9.87
N ASP A 171 12.35 -5.58 10.49
CA ASP A 171 12.77 -5.93 11.85
C ASP A 171 14.06 -6.78 11.88
N THR A 172 14.58 -7.19 10.73
CA THR A 172 15.76 -8.06 10.61
C THR A 172 17.04 -7.25 10.67
N ASP A 173 17.97 -7.66 11.53
CA ASP A 173 19.29 -7.02 11.57
C ASP A 173 20.07 -7.33 10.30
N ARG A 174 20.85 -6.36 9.83
CA ARG A 174 21.82 -6.57 8.76
C ARG A 174 22.82 -7.65 9.14
N ASP A 175 23.30 -8.38 8.14
CA ASP A 175 24.29 -9.45 8.26
C ASP A 175 23.93 -10.52 9.33
N SER A 176 22.64 -10.77 9.58
CA SER A 176 22.17 -11.68 10.63
C SER A 176 21.58 -12.99 10.10
N VAL A 177 21.20 -13.02 8.82
CA VAL A 177 20.54 -14.16 8.19
C VAL A 177 21.59 -15.03 7.50
N ARG A 178 21.78 -16.24 8.00
CA ARG A 178 22.66 -17.24 7.38
C ARG A 178 22.08 -17.76 6.05
N ARG A 179 22.89 -18.51 5.28
CA ARG A 179 22.41 -19.26 4.11
C ARG A 179 21.18 -20.10 4.40
N CYS A 180 20.26 -20.14 3.43
CA CYS A 180 18.93 -20.73 3.55
C CYS A 180 18.02 -20.10 4.63
N GLY A 181 18.45 -19.07 5.36
CA GLY A 181 17.53 -18.29 6.18
C GLY A 181 16.63 -17.43 5.30
N GLU A 182 15.39 -17.22 5.75
CA GLU A 182 14.47 -16.28 5.14
C GLU A 182 14.99 -14.85 5.28
N CYS A 183 14.83 -14.07 4.22
CA CYS A 183 15.26 -12.68 4.17
C CYS A 183 14.27 -11.85 3.34
N VAL A 184 14.38 -10.54 3.51
CA VAL A 184 13.66 -9.52 2.74
C VAL A 184 14.63 -8.72 1.85
N ALA A 185 15.88 -8.56 2.27
CA ALA A 185 16.88 -7.77 1.57
C ALA A 185 18.26 -8.42 1.58
N ASP A 186 19.07 -8.11 0.57
CA ASP A 186 20.44 -8.59 0.40
C ASP A 186 21.31 -8.26 1.62
N SER A 187 21.10 -7.09 2.24
CA SER A 187 21.86 -6.66 3.41
C SER A 187 21.54 -7.44 4.69
N GLU A 188 20.51 -8.28 4.70
CA GLU A 188 20.23 -9.16 5.83
C GLU A 188 21.14 -10.39 5.84
N CYS A 189 21.67 -10.77 4.67
CA CYS A 189 22.48 -11.96 4.53
C CYS A 189 23.84 -11.79 5.20
N ALA A 190 24.18 -12.71 6.10
CA ALA A 190 25.38 -12.69 6.93
C ALA A 190 26.68 -12.80 6.14
N ASP A 191 26.63 -13.42 4.96
CA ASP A 191 27.76 -13.56 4.06
C ASP A 191 27.69 -12.46 2.96
N PRO A 192 28.79 -11.74 2.68
CA PRO A 192 28.77 -10.57 1.80
C PRO A 192 28.47 -10.88 0.32
N ASP A 193 28.72 -12.13 -0.08
CA ASP A 193 28.46 -12.63 -1.45
C ASP A 193 27.07 -13.27 -1.58
N ASP A 194 26.34 -13.38 -0.48
CA ASP A 194 24.98 -13.88 -0.48
C ASP A 194 24.01 -12.76 -0.84
N ARG A 195 22.88 -13.16 -1.42
CA ARG A 195 21.80 -12.26 -1.80
C ARG A 195 20.48 -12.86 -1.34
N CYS A 196 19.50 -11.99 -1.13
CA CYS A 196 18.16 -12.40 -0.80
C CYS A 196 17.39 -12.72 -2.08
N VAL A 197 17.25 -14.01 -2.37
CA VAL A 197 16.81 -14.48 -3.69
C VAL A 197 15.51 -15.27 -3.56
N PRO A 198 14.51 -15.01 -4.43
CA PRO A 198 13.32 -15.85 -4.51
C PRO A 198 13.67 -17.32 -4.75
N MET A 199 13.01 -18.22 -4.02
CA MET A 199 13.18 -19.66 -4.19
C MET A 199 11.90 -20.33 -4.68
N PHE A 200 12.05 -21.54 -5.21
CA PHE A 200 10.95 -22.36 -5.63
C PHE A 200 10.99 -23.70 -4.90
N PHE A 201 9.83 -24.31 -4.72
CA PHE A 201 9.71 -25.69 -4.28
C PHE A 201 8.78 -26.44 -5.23
N ALA A 202 9.27 -27.52 -5.81
CA ALA A 202 8.54 -28.31 -6.82
C ALA A 202 7.97 -27.44 -7.97
N GLY A 203 8.66 -26.36 -8.34
CA GLY A 203 8.26 -25.40 -9.38
C GLY A 203 7.29 -24.31 -8.93
N MET A 204 6.87 -24.28 -7.66
CA MET A 204 6.04 -23.24 -7.08
C MET A 204 6.89 -22.20 -6.35
N ALA A 205 6.61 -20.92 -6.53
CA ALA A 205 7.32 -19.86 -5.83
C ALA A 205 7.07 -19.95 -4.31
N ARG A 206 8.14 -19.83 -3.53
CA ARG A 206 8.07 -19.68 -2.08
C ARG A 206 7.82 -18.20 -1.74
N PRO A 207 7.15 -17.89 -0.62
CA PRO A 207 7.03 -16.52 -0.13
C PRO A 207 8.41 -15.98 0.27
N GLY A 208 8.62 -14.68 0.05
CA GLY A 208 9.87 -14.00 0.43
C GLY A 208 11.10 -14.46 -0.35
N GLY A 209 12.27 -14.20 0.23
CA GLY A 209 13.56 -14.59 -0.32
C GLY A 209 14.34 -15.42 0.69
N TYR A 210 15.42 -16.01 0.21
CA TYR A 210 16.36 -16.77 1.04
C TYR A 210 17.78 -16.33 0.71
N CYS A 211 18.63 -16.29 1.74
CA CYS A 211 20.04 -15.97 1.54
C CYS A 211 20.75 -17.09 0.78
N LEU A 212 21.12 -16.80 -0.47
CA LEU A 212 21.79 -17.72 -1.36
C LEU A 212 23.12 -17.13 -1.86
N PRO A 213 24.21 -17.92 -1.88
CA PRO A 213 25.48 -17.48 -2.44
C PRO A 213 25.38 -17.28 -3.96
N MET A 214 25.96 -16.19 -4.47
CA MET A 214 26.12 -15.98 -5.90
C MET A 214 26.95 -17.10 -6.54
N LEU A 215 26.59 -17.47 -7.78
CA LEU A 215 27.35 -18.46 -8.56
C LEU A 215 28.70 -17.85 -8.98
N GLY A 216 29.78 -18.26 -8.30
CA GLY A 216 31.16 -18.01 -8.74
C GLY A 216 31.61 -18.98 -9.85
N ASP A 217 32.76 -19.64 -9.66
CA ASP A 217 33.26 -20.68 -10.58
C ASP A 217 32.41 -21.98 -10.58
N GLY A 218 31.36 -22.02 -9.75
CA GLY A 218 30.45 -23.15 -9.59
C GLY A 218 29.89 -23.20 -8.16
N CYS A 219 29.03 -24.19 -7.91
CA CYS A 219 28.48 -24.43 -6.58
C CYS A 219 29.33 -25.45 -5.82
N SER A 220 30.23 -24.93 -4.98
CA SER A 220 31.25 -25.73 -4.29
C SER A 220 30.91 -26.12 -2.85
N THR A 221 29.85 -25.54 -2.28
CA THR A 221 29.50 -25.70 -0.86
C THR A 221 28.31 -26.63 -0.72
N ASP A 222 28.47 -27.70 0.04
CA ASP A 222 27.36 -28.59 0.42
C ASP A 222 26.46 -27.91 1.47
N PRO A 223 25.12 -28.08 1.43
CA PRO A 223 24.32 -28.78 0.42
C PRO A 223 23.90 -27.90 -0.79
N TYR A 224 24.43 -26.68 -0.89
CA TYR A 224 24.06 -25.66 -1.88
C TYR A 224 24.69 -25.92 -3.27
N ARG A 225 24.55 -27.13 -3.81
CA ARG A 225 25.19 -27.53 -5.08
C ARG A 225 24.34 -27.36 -6.34
N SER A 226 23.09 -26.91 -6.20
CA SER A 226 22.15 -26.80 -7.32
C SER A 226 22.13 -25.36 -7.85
N PRO A 227 22.73 -25.09 -9.02
CA PRO A 227 22.74 -23.73 -9.54
C PRO A 227 21.34 -23.36 -10.05
N THR A 228 20.87 -22.17 -9.70
CA THR A 228 19.58 -21.65 -10.15
C THR A 228 19.60 -21.27 -11.64
N THR A 229 18.42 -21.01 -12.20
CA THR A 229 18.28 -20.10 -13.34
C THR A 229 18.61 -18.66 -12.92
N GLU A 230 18.70 -17.72 -13.86
CA GLU A 230 18.84 -16.31 -13.52
C GLU A 230 17.63 -15.82 -12.70
N ARG A 231 17.91 -15.06 -11.64
CA ARG A 231 16.94 -14.45 -10.72
C ARG A 231 17.42 -13.05 -10.35
N VAL A 232 16.46 -12.16 -10.09
CA VAL A 232 16.68 -10.83 -9.52
C VAL A 232 16.59 -10.97 -8.00
N SER A 233 17.51 -10.35 -7.26
CA SER A 233 17.40 -10.32 -5.80
C SER A 233 16.24 -9.43 -5.35
N LEU A 234 15.73 -9.64 -4.15
CA LEU A 234 14.66 -8.81 -3.60
C LEU A 234 15.12 -7.36 -3.36
N SER A 235 16.43 -7.10 -3.26
CA SER A 235 16.99 -5.75 -3.26
C SER A 235 17.23 -5.16 -4.66
N GLY A 236 16.74 -5.81 -5.72
CA GLY A 236 16.76 -5.27 -7.09
C GLY A 236 18.11 -5.36 -7.80
N ALA A 237 19.01 -6.26 -7.38
CA ALA A 237 20.27 -6.49 -8.10
C ALA A 237 20.02 -7.08 -9.50
N ASP A 238 20.97 -6.85 -10.42
CA ASP A 238 20.91 -7.40 -11.78
C ASP A 238 20.69 -8.93 -11.78
N PRO A 239 19.97 -9.48 -12.78
CA PRO A 239 19.73 -10.92 -12.87
C PRO A 239 21.03 -11.72 -12.81
N ALA A 240 21.14 -12.63 -11.84
CA ALA A 240 22.29 -13.49 -11.65
C ALA A 240 21.88 -14.93 -11.33
N ARG A 241 22.83 -15.86 -11.40
CA ARG A 241 22.65 -17.24 -10.94
C ARG A 241 23.20 -17.38 -9.53
N TYR A 242 22.58 -18.26 -8.76
CA TYR A 242 22.92 -18.52 -7.37
C TYR A 242 23.11 -20.02 -7.14
N CYS A 243 23.71 -20.35 -6.01
CA CYS A 243 23.87 -21.71 -5.56
C CYS A 243 22.82 -22.04 -4.50
N SER A 244 21.84 -22.84 -4.92
CA SER A 244 20.70 -23.24 -4.11
C SER A 244 20.79 -24.71 -3.72
N ILE A 245 19.88 -25.11 -2.86
CA ILE A 245 19.54 -26.52 -2.59
C ILE A 245 18.74 -27.09 -3.77
N ARG A 246 18.44 -28.39 -3.72
CA ARG A 246 17.63 -29.03 -4.76
C ARG A 246 16.13 -28.73 -4.58
N GLU A 247 15.74 -27.55 -5.06
CA GLU A 247 14.38 -27.00 -5.02
C GLU A 247 13.27 -27.93 -5.58
N THR A 248 13.60 -28.99 -6.32
CA THR A 248 12.60 -29.97 -6.79
C THR A 248 12.11 -30.93 -5.71
N VAL A 249 12.86 -31.10 -4.62
CA VAL A 249 12.60 -32.15 -3.60
C VAL A 249 12.85 -31.71 -2.16
N THR A 250 13.51 -30.55 -1.95
CA THR A 250 13.79 -30.04 -0.60
C THR A 250 13.62 -28.52 -0.55
N THR A 251 13.38 -28.02 0.65
CA THR A 251 13.33 -26.59 0.96
C THR A 251 14.43 -26.22 1.93
N CYS A 252 14.61 -24.91 2.12
CA CYS A 252 15.62 -24.42 3.02
C CYS A 252 15.29 -24.79 4.47
N GLU A 253 14.01 -24.73 4.87
CA GLU A 253 13.57 -25.11 6.21
C GLU A 253 13.98 -26.55 6.53
N ALA A 254 13.76 -27.49 5.61
CA ALA A 254 14.14 -28.89 5.82
C ALA A 254 15.67 -29.07 5.94
N VAL A 255 16.44 -28.28 5.18
CA VAL A 255 17.91 -28.25 5.31
C VAL A 255 18.33 -27.69 6.67
N LEU A 256 17.71 -26.60 7.10
CA LEU A 256 18.01 -25.94 8.37
C LEU A 256 17.66 -26.83 9.57
N ASP A 257 16.55 -27.57 9.52
CA ASP A 257 16.16 -28.51 10.57
C ASP A 257 17.24 -29.57 10.84
N LEU A 258 17.87 -30.08 9.77
CA LEU A 258 18.99 -31.02 9.89
C LEU A 258 20.25 -30.33 10.42
N LEU A 259 20.58 -29.14 9.91
CA LEU A 259 21.79 -28.40 10.28
C LEU A 259 21.77 -27.93 11.74
N ASP A 260 20.62 -27.51 12.23
CA ASP A 260 20.43 -27.01 13.60
C ASP A 260 20.22 -28.15 14.60
N ASP A 261 20.18 -29.39 14.11
CA ASP A 261 19.86 -30.57 14.90
C ASP A 261 18.56 -30.36 15.69
N VAL A 262 17.54 -29.80 15.03
CA VAL A 262 16.21 -29.57 15.62
C VAL A 262 15.75 -30.87 16.28
N GLY A 263 15.07 -30.73 17.43
CA GLY A 263 14.80 -31.79 18.39
C GLY A 263 14.11 -33.03 17.79
N SER A 264 13.76 -33.98 18.66
CA SER A 264 13.09 -35.18 18.18
C SER A 264 11.75 -34.86 17.50
N CYS A 265 11.55 -35.33 16.28
CA CYS A 265 10.26 -35.30 15.58
C CYS A 265 9.40 -36.53 15.92
N LEU A 266 8.11 -36.49 15.61
CA LEU A 266 7.20 -37.63 15.74
C LEU A 266 6.88 -38.23 14.37
N ASP A 267 6.72 -37.38 13.35
CA ASP A 267 6.52 -37.79 11.97
C ASP A 267 7.05 -36.74 10.97
N ASP A 268 6.97 -37.05 9.67
CA ASP A 268 7.51 -36.22 8.59
C ASP A 268 6.94 -34.78 8.58
N SER A 269 5.73 -34.56 9.10
CA SER A 269 5.10 -33.23 9.10
C SER A 269 5.68 -32.27 10.13
N ASP A 270 6.46 -32.79 11.09
CA ASP A 270 7.22 -31.97 12.04
C ASP A 270 8.49 -31.39 11.43
N CYS A 271 8.87 -31.82 10.22
CA CYS A 271 10.13 -31.49 9.58
C CYS A 271 9.92 -30.74 8.28
N GLY A 272 10.75 -29.72 8.05
CA GLY A 272 10.73 -28.89 6.86
C GLY A 272 9.70 -27.79 6.90
N ALA A 273 9.30 -27.34 5.71
CA ALA A 273 8.36 -26.24 5.60
C ALA A 273 6.93 -26.73 5.80
N LEU A 274 6.16 -26.01 6.61
CA LEU A 274 4.81 -26.40 6.99
C LEU A 274 3.92 -26.62 5.75
N GLY A 275 3.42 -27.85 5.60
CA GLY A 275 2.49 -28.24 4.55
C GLY A 275 3.12 -28.52 3.19
N LEU A 276 4.45 -28.64 3.10
CA LEU A 276 5.15 -28.94 1.85
C LEU A 276 5.69 -30.37 1.74
N ASP A 277 5.58 -31.18 2.79
CA ASP A 277 6.00 -32.59 2.85
C ASP A 277 7.43 -32.80 2.28
N ASP A 278 8.34 -31.91 2.67
CA ASP A 278 9.71 -31.76 2.17
C ASP A 278 10.78 -32.22 3.18
N GLY A 279 10.44 -32.21 4.47
CA GLY A 279 11.21 -32.86 5.53
C GLY A 279 10.79 -34.31 5.77
N ARG A 280 11.64 -35.03 6.49
CA ARG A 280 11.46 -36.42 6.90
C ARG A 280 11.91 -36.61 8.34
N CYS A 281 11.20 -37.43 9.09
CA CYS A 281 11.55 -37.79 10.45
C CYS A 281 12.18 -39.19 10.50
N GLU A 282 13.50 -39.25 10.67
CA GLU A 282 14.24 -40.50 10.47
C GLU A 282 15.32 -40.77 11.53
N ILE A 283 15.93 -41.96 11.45
CA ILE A 283 17.18 -42.22 12.18
C ILE A 283 18.34 -41.60 11.37
N VAL A 284 18.97 -40.57 11.92
CA VAL A 284 20.05 -39.79 11.30
C VAL A 284 21.36 -40.07 12.03
N ASN A 285 22.38 -40.62 11.35
CA ASN A 285 23.70 -40.89 11.94
C ASN A 285 23.64 -41.64 13.29
N THR A 286 22.66 -42.54 13.48
CA THR A 286 22.32 -43.29 14.71
C THR A 286 21.42 -42.58 15.74
N SER A 287 21.15 -41.29 15.58
CA SER A 287 20.18 -40.56 16.41
C SER A 287 18.76 -40.80 15.91
N PRO A 288 17.86 -41.38 16.73
CA PRO A 288 16.50 -41.66 16.29
C PRO A 288 15.65 -40.39 16.23
N MET A 289 14.70 -40.39 15.30
CA MET A 289 13.64 -39.38 15.19
C MET A 289 14.18 -37.97 15.02
N LYS A 290 15.08 -37.76 14.06
CA LYS A 290 15.66 -36.46 13.72
C LYS A 290 15.14 -35.99 12.37
N CYS A 291 14.94 -34.69 12.25
CA CYS A 291 14.56 -34.08 10.98
C CYS A 291 15.72 -34.16 9.99
N THR A 292 15.36 -34.56 8.78
CA THR A 292 16.22 -34.65 7.60
C THR A 292 15.37 -34.42 6.37
N TYR A 293 15.92 -34.61 5.18
CA TYR A 293 15.23 -34.39 3.92
C TYR A 293 15.67 -35.39 2.87
N THR A 294 14.87 -35.49 1.81
CA THR A 294 15.10 -36.40 0.69
C THR A 294 16.36 -35.99 -0.07
N CYS A 295 17.19 -36.96 -0.41
CA CYS A 295 18.37 -36.74 -1.23
C CYS A 295 18.49 -37.82 -2.32
N THR A 296 19.20 -37.50 -3.40
CA THR A 296 19.57 -38.47 -4.45
C THR A 296 21.08 -38.68 -4.60
N GLY A 297 21.88 -37.91 -3.86
CA GLY A 297 23.33 -38.07 -3.79
C GLY A 297 23.94 -37.23 -2.68
N ASN A 298 25.18 -37.54 -2.29
CA ASN A 298 25.85 -36.93 -1.13
C ASN A 298 26.03 -35.41 -1.26
N ALA A 299 26.14 -34.90 -2.49
CA ALA A 299 26.24 -33.47 -2.79
C ALA A 299 25.00 -32.65 -2.36
N GLU A 300 23.88 -33.32 -2.08
CA GLU A 300 22.66 -32.68 -1.60
C GLU A 300 22.61 -32.62 -0.08
N CYS A 301 23.55 -33.26 0.63
CA CYS A 301 23.59 -33.32 2.09
C CYS A 301 24.72 -32.45 2.64
N PRO A 302 24.61 -31.94 3.87
CA PRO A 302 25.73 -31.26 4.52
C PRO A 302 26.90 -32.21 4.73
N ASP A 303 28.12 -31.68 4.91
CA ASP A 303 29.36 -32.47 5.11
C ASP A 303 29.30 -33.47 6.27
N THR A 304 28.35 -33.28 7.19
CA THR A 304 28.10 -34.14 8.36
C THR A 304 27.16 -35.31 8.08
N ALA A 305 26.61 -35.43 6.87
CA ALA A 305 25.59 -36.41 6.51
C ALA A 305 25.82 -36.99 5.10
N GLU A 306 25.67 -38.30 4.97
CA GLU A 306 25.70 -38.97 3.67
C GLU A 306 24.27 -39.26 3.18
N CYS A 307 24.08 -39.33 1.86
CA CYS A 307 22.81 -39.71 1.28
C CYS A 307 22.67 -41.24 1.29
N GLY A 308 22.09 -41.78 2.36
CA GLY A 308 21.81 -43.22 2.52
C GLY A 308 20.31 -43.47 2.63
N GLY A 309 19.82 -44.56 2.03
CA GLY A 309 18.38 -44.89 2.08
C GLY A 309 17.43 -43.85 1.46
N GLY A 310 17.95 -42.86 0.73
CA GLY A 310 17.16 -41.78 0.09
C GLY A 310 16.99 -40.51 0.94
N TYR A 311 17.69 -40.38 2.07
CA TYR A 311 17.65 -39.19 2.91
C TYR A 311 19.03 -38.86 3.51
N CYS A 312 19.24 -37.60 3.90
CA CYS A 312 20.53 -37.18 4.45
C CYS A 312 20.76 -37.73 5.86
N GLY A 313 21.90 -38.39 6.06
CA GLY A 313 22.28 -39.06 7.31
C GLY A 313 21.70 -40.46 7.46
N GLY A 314 21.14 -41.02 6.39
CA GLY A 314 20.74 -42.42 6.36
C GLY A 314 21.92 -43.38 6.21
N THR A 315 21.74 -44.63 6.62
CA THR A 315 22.75 -45.69 6.43
C THR A 315 22.58 -46.33 5.05
N LEU A 316 23.70 -46.66 4.40
CA LEU A 316 23.73 -47.40 3.12
C LEU A 316 23.17 -48.82 3.23
#